data_AF-A0A9W6IS69-F1
#
_entry.id   AF-A0A9W6IS69-F1
#
_cell.length_a   1.000
_cell.length_b   1.000
_cell.length_c   1.000
_cell.angle_alpha   90.00
_cell.angle_beta   90.00
_cell.angle_gamma   90.00
#
_symmetry.space_group_name_H-M   'P 1'
#
loop_
_entity.id
_entity.type
_entity.pdbx_description
1 polymer ?
#
loop_
_entity_poly.entity_id
_entity_poly.type
_entity_poly.pdbx_seq_one_letter_code
_entity_poly.pdbx_strand_id
1 'polypeptide(L)'
;MIRFLIRLLGFLVLAAGFVALVVDGARAIASGVVTLTSLEASWATLAPESLAGAKAAAGGSAAASIAEPVVTFLLSAPTFAVLVALGVALMLLGRRPRRLVGVTP
;
A
#
# COMPACT_ATOMS: atom_id res chain seq x y z
N MET A 1 1.76 -22.30 -8.35
CA MET A 1 0.83 -21.28 -8.88
C MET A 1 0.64 -20.10 -7.93
N ILE A 2 0.66 -20.30 -6.61
CA ILE A 2 0.60 -19.24 -5.58
C ILE A 2 1.51 -18.02 -5.85
N ARG A 3 2.75 -18.26 -6.28
CA ARG A 3 3.75 -17.21 -6.60
C ARG A 3 3.29 -16.27 -7.72
N PHE A 4 2.59 -16.83 -8.73
CA PHE A 4 2.03 -16.04 -9.82
C PHE A 4 0.88 -15.17 -9.32
N LEU A 5 0.02 -15.72 -8.46
CA LEU A 5 -1.11 -14.98 -7.90
C LEU A 5 -0.65 -13.81 -7.01
N ILE A 6 0.36 -14.03 -6.17
CA ILE A 6 0.99 -12.97 -5.35
C ILE A 6 1.55 -11.86 -6.26
N ARG A 7 2.22 -12.23 -7.35
CA ARG A 7 2.78 -11.27 -8.30
C ARG A 7 1.69 -10.51 -9.07
N LEU A 8 0.62 -11.18 -9.46
CA LEU A 8 -0.54 -10.56 -10.11
C LEU A 8 -1.20 -9.55 -9.17
N LEU A 9 -1.46 -9.94 -7.92
CA LEU A 9 -2.00 -9.04 -6.90
C LEU A 9 -1.07 -7.85 -6.65
N GLY A 10 0.24 -8.10 -6.54
CA GLY A 10 1.25 -7.04 -6.40
C GLY A 10 1.25 -6.07 -7.58
N PHE A 11 1.08 -6.58 -8.80
CA PHE A 11 0.94 -5.74 -10.00
C PHE A 11 -0.33 -4.89 -9.97
N LEU A 12 -1.48 -5.47 -9.60
CA LEU A 12 -2.75 -4.73 -9.49
C LEU A 12 -2.67 -3.63 -8.42
N VAL A 13 -2.11 -3.94 -7.25
CA VAL A 13 -1.91 -2.98 -6.16
C VAL A 13 -0.95 -1.86 -6.59
N LEU A 14 0.15 -2.21 -7.27
CA LEU A 14 1.09 -1.23 -7.81
C LEU A 14 0.44 -0.31 -8.86
N ALA A 15 -0.38 -0.88 -9.75
CA ALA A 15 -1.13 -0.12 -10.74
C ALA A 15 -2.14 0.83 -10.08
N ALA A 16 -2.86 0.38 -9.05
CA ALA A 16 -3.77 1.23 -8.28
C ALA A 16 -3.01 2.40 -7.61
N GLY A 17 -1.82 2.14 -7.05
CA GLY A 17 -0.95 3.19 -6.51
C GLY A 17 -0.52 4.21 -7.57
N PHE A 18 -0.14 3.74 -8.76
CA PHE A 18 0.19 4.63 -9.88
C PHE A 18 -1.01 5.50 -10.31
N VAL A 19 -2.21 4.93 -10.41
CA VAL A 19 -3.42 5.68 -10.74
C VAL A 19 -3.70 6.76 -9.69
N ALA A 20 -3.59 6.43 -8.39
CA ALA A 20 -3.78 7.41 -7.31
C ALA A 20 -2.79 8.59 -7.45
N LEU A 21 -1.52 8.31 -7.78
CA LEU A 21 -0.52 9.35 -8.02
C LEU A 21 -0.90 10.26 -9.21
N VAL A 22 -1.38 9.67 -10.30
CA VAL A 22 -1.81 10.44 -11.49
C VAL A 22 -3.03 11.32 -11.17
N VAL A 23 -4.00 10.81 -10.41
CA VAL A 23 -5.19 11.57 -9.99
C VAL A 23 -4.78 12.75 -9.10
N ASP A 24 -3.96 12.52 -8.08
CA ASP A 24 -3.45 13.58 -7.21
C ASP A 24 -2.63 14.61 -8.01
N GLY A 25 -1.81 14.15 -8.96
CA GLY A 25 -1.02 15.01 -9.84
C GLY A 25 -1.90 15.88 -10.76
N ALA A 26 -2.91 15.31 -11.39
CA ALA A 26 -3.85 16.05 -12.22
C ALA A 26 -4.62 17.10 -11.40
N ARG A 27 -5.01 16.75 -10.18
CA ARG A 27 -5.66 17.69 -9.25
C ARG A 27 -4.73 18.83 -8.86
N ALA A 28 -3.45 18.54 -8.57
CA ALA A 28 -2.46 19.54 -8.23
C ALA A 28 -2.18 20.51 -9.38
N ILE A 29 -2.15 20.03 -10.63
CA ILE A 29 -2.00 20.88 -11.81
C ILE A 29 -3.22 21.79 -11.98
N ALA A 30 -4.42 21.26 -11.77
CA ALA A 30 -5.66 22.03 -11.90
C ALA A 30 -5.84 23.09 -10.80
N SER A 31 -5.44 22.79 -9.57
CA SER A 31 -5.59 23.70 -8.42
C SER A 31 -4.39 24.63 -8.21
N GLY A 32 -3.23 24.32 -8.80
CA GLY A 32 -1.96 24.98 -8.52
C GLY A 32 -1.36 24.64 -7.15
N VAL A 33 -1.99 23.73 -6.38
CA VAL A 33 -1.57 23.36 -5.02
C VAL A 33 -1.39 21.85 -4.94
N VAL A 34 -0.21 21.41 -4.53
CA VAL A 34 0.08 19.98 -4.30
C VAL A 34 -0.69 19.50 -3.09
N THR A 35 -1.73 18.71 -3.33
CA THR A 35 -2.54 18.05 -2.31
C THR A 35 -2.52 16.55 -2.57
N LEU A 36 -2.00 15.78 -1.61
CA LEU A 36 -1.93 14.33 -1.70
C LEU A 36 -3.05 13.71 -0.88
N THR A 37 -3.71 12.69 -1.43
CA THR A 37 -4.81 12.03 -0.76
C THR A 37 -4.27 11.01 0.25
N SER A 38 -4.59 11.17 1.54
CA SER A 38 -4.17 10.24 2.59
C SER A 38 -4.82 8.87 2.41
N LEU A 39 -4.14 7.81 2.85
CA LEU A 39 -4.68 6.45 2.82
C LEU A 39 -6.01 6.36 3.57
N GLU A 40 -6.11 7.04 4.70
CA GLU A 40 -7.34 7.12 5.49
C GLU A 40 -8.51 7.66 4.68
N ALA A 41 -8.32 8.78 3.96
CA ALA A 41 -9.39 9.38 3.17
C ALA A 41 -9.84 8.43 2.05
N SER A 42 -8.90 7.85 1.30
CA SER A 42 -9.21 6.87 0.25
C SER A 42 -9.94 5.65 0.81
N TRP A 43 -9.49 5.10 1.95
CA TRP A 43 -10.10 3.94 2.56
C TRP A 43 -11.49 4.26 3.12
N ALA A 44 -11.65 5.41 3.80
CA ALA A 44 -12.94 5.85 4.31
C ALA A 44 -14.00 5.99 3.20
N THR A 45 -13.60 6.42 1.99
CA THR A 45 -14.52 6.53 0.84
C THR A 45 -14.92 5.18 0.27
N LEU A 46 -14.06 4.16 0.34
CA LEU A 46 -14.29 2.85 -0.26
C LEU A 46 -14.96 1.86 0.71
N ALA A 47 -14.53 1.85 1.97
CA ALA A 47 -14.94 0.85 2.96
C ALA A 47 -14.80 1.37 4.40
N PRO A 48 -15.68 2.28 4.85
CA PRO A 48 -15.58 2.95 6.15
C PRO A 48 -15.68 1.98 7.34
N GLU A 49 -16.54 0.96 7.26
CA GLU A 49 -16.68 -0.07 8.31
C GLU A 49 -15.38 -0.84 8.54
N SER A 50 -14.67 -1.18 7.45
CA SER A 50 -13.38 -1.89 7.54
C SER A 50 -12.26 -1.02 8.12
N LEU A 51 -12.29 0.29 7.86
CA LEU A 51 -11.38 1.26 8.47
C LEU A 51 -11.64 1.34 9.99
N ALA A 52 -12.90 1.44 10.40
CA ALA A 52 -13.28 1.47 11.81
C ALA A 52 -12.82 0.19 12.53
N GLY A 53 -13.02 -0.98 11.89
CA GLY A 53 -12.51 -2.26 12.38
C GLY A 53 -11.00 -2.29 12.53
N ALA A 54 -10.25 -1.76 11.55
CA ALA A 54 -8.78 -1.70 11.61
C ALA A 54 -8.28 -0.81 12.76
N LYS A 55 -8.89 0.36 12.96
CA LYS A 55 -8.56 1.26 14.08
C LYS A 55 -8.89 0.64 15.43
N ALA A 56 -10.07 0.01 15.55
CA ALA A 56 -10.48 -0.69 16.77
C ALA A 56 -9.55 -1.88 17.09
N ALA A 57 -9.15 -2.65 16.09
CA ALA A 57 -8.21 -3.75 16.25
C ALA A 57 -6.82 -3.28 16.72
N ALA A 58 -6.36 -2.12 16.23
CA ALA A 58 -5.10 -1.53 16.66
C ALA A 58 -5.13 -1.13 18.14
N GLY A 59 -6.20 -0.43 18.55
CA GLY A 59 -6.40 0.04 19.93
C GLY A 59 -6.71 -1.09 20.93
N GLY A 60 -7.35 -2.17 20.49
CA GLY A 60 -7.68 -3.34 21.32
C GLY A 60 -6.56 -4.38 21.45
N SER A 61 -5.40 -4.15 20.80
CA SER A 61 -4.31 -5.12 20.80
C SER A 61 -3.52 -5.10 22.12
N ALA A 62 -2.95 -6.24 22.53
CA ALA A 62 -2.05 -6.31 23.70
C ALA A 62 -0.79 -5.42 23.55
N ALA A 63 -0.49 -4.99 22.31
CA ALA A 63 0.58 -4.08 21.96
C ALA A 63 0.05 -2.70 21.47
N ALA A 64 -1.12 -2.26 21.96
CA ALA A 64 -1.78 -1.03 21.51
C ALA A 64 -0.84 0.20 21.50
N SER A 65 0.04 0.31 22.51
CA SER A 65 1.05 1.38 22.61
C SER A 65 1.99 1.49 21.41
N ILE A 66 2.16 0.43 20.63
CA ILE A 66 2.97 0.40 19.40
C ILE A 66 2.05 0.34 18.18
N ALA A 67 1.00 -0.46 18.22
CA ALA A 67 0.11 -0.69 17.09
C ALA A 67 -0.67 0.57 16.68
N GLU A 68 -1.19 1.33 17.65
CA GLU A 68 -2.00 2.52 17.38
C GLU A 68 -1.18 3.64 16.70
N PRO A 69 0.04 4.01 17.18
CA PRO A 69 0.89 4.95 16.46
C PRO A 69 1.27 4.50 15.05
N VAL A 70 1.56 3.20 14.87
CA VAL A 70 1.94 2.64 13.56
C VAL A 70 0.79 2.70 12.57
N VAL A 71 -0.42 2.31 12.99
CA VAL A 71 -1.61 2.37 12.14
C VAL A 71 -1.96 3.81 11.80
N THR A 72 -1.88 4.73 12.78
CA THR A 72 -2.13 6.16 12.55
C THR A 72 -1.11 6.76 11.57
N PHE A 73 0.17 6.44 11.73
CA PHE A 73 1.21 6.87 10.80
C PHE A 73 0.93 6.36 9.38
N LEU A 74 0.60 5.08 9.23
CA LEU A 74 0.31 4.48 7.92
C LEU A 74 -0.95 5.06 7.27
N LEU A 75 -1.99 5.35 8.05
CA LEU A 75 -3.23 5.98 7.61
C LEU A 75 -3.04 7.45 7.16
N SER A 76 -2.10 8.16 7.81
CA SER A 76 -1.75 9.54 7.44
C SER A 76 -0.90 9.64 6.17
N ALA A 77 -0.24 8.55 5.77
CA ALA A 77 0.63 8.54 4.60
C ALA A 77 -0.17 8.68 3.28
N PRO A 78 0.45 9.22 2.21
CA PRO A 78 -0.18 9.32 0.90
C PRO A 78 -0.59 7.94 0.36
N THR A 79 -1.82 7.84 -0.18
CA THR A 79 -2.40 6.58 -0.68
C THR A 79 -1.49 5.93 -1.72
N PHE A 80 -1.00 6.71 -2.69
CA PHE A 80 -0.13 6.19 -3.75
C PHE A 80 1.15 5.58 -3.17
N ALA A 81 1.74 6.21 -2.16
CA ALA A 81 3.01 5.77 -1.59
C ALA A 81 2.85 4.43 -0.87
N VAL A 82 1.77 4.28 -0.10
CA VAL A 82 1.46 3.02 0.59
C VAL A 82 1.17 1.90 -0.40
N LEU A 83 0.35 2.15 -1.42
CA LEU A 83 0.03 1.15 -2.45
C LEU A 83 1.25 0.76 -3.29
N VAL A 84 2.09 1.71 -3.68
CA VAL A 84 3.34 1.42 -4.41
C VAL A 84 4.28 0.58 -3.55
N ALA A 85 4.48 0.95 -2.29
CA ALA A 85 5.32 0.19 -1.36
C ALA A 85 4.81 -1.25 -1.18
N LEU A 86 3.51 -1.41 -0.96
CA LEU A 86 2.86 -2.72 -0.82
C LEU A 86 2.95 -3.55 -2.11
N GLY A 87 2.67 -2.94 -3.27
CA GLY A 87 2.75 -3.60 -4.57
C GLY A 87 4.16 -4.08 -4.90
N VAL A 88 5.17 -3.26 -4.62
CA VAL A 88 6.59 -3.63 -4.76
C VAL A 88 6.95 -4.76 -3.80
N ALA A 89 6.56 -4.69 -2.53
CA ALA A 89 6.81 -5.75 -1.55
C ALA A 89 6.22 -7.10 -2.00
N LEU A 90 4.97 -7.09 -2.49
CA LEU A 90 4.31 -8.27 -3.05
C LEU A 90 5.04 -8.81 -4.29
N MET A 91 5.49 -7.94 -5.19
CA MET A 91 6.29 -8.36 -6.35
C MET A 91 7.61 -9.01 -5.96
N LEU A 92 8.30 -8.46 -4.96
CA LEU A 92 9.56 -8.99 -4.44
C LEU A 92 9.34 -10.36 -3.81
N LEU A 93 8.27 -10.54 -3.02
CA LEU A 93 7.93 -11.82 -2.41
C LEU A 93 7.55 -12.89 -3.45
N GLY A 94 6.92 -12.49 -4.55
CA GLY A 94 6.59 -13.37 -5.68
C GLY A 94 7.78 -13.71 -6.60
N ARG A 95 8.95 -13.08 -6.40
CA ARG A 95 10.12 -13.25 -7.28
C ARG A 95 10.71 -14.65 -7.14
N ARG A 96 10.99 -15.31 -8.27
CA ARG A 96 11.78 -16.56 -8.25
C ARG A 96 13.27 -16.20 -8.04
N PRO A 97 14.00 -16.92 -7.16
CA PRO A 97 15.44 -16.74 -7.05
C PRO A 97 16.09 -17.03 -8.40
N ARG A 98 16.94 -16.09 -8.87
CA ARG A 98 17.73 -16.31 -10.08
C ARG A 98 18.70 -17.46 -9.81
N ARG A 99 18.74 -18.46 -10.69
CA ARG A 99 19.85 -19.43 -10.71
C ARG A 99 21.13 -18.64 -10.96
N LEU A 100 22.11 -18.79 -10.07
CA LEU A 100 23.46 -18.29 -10.30
C LEU A 100 24.00 -18.98 -11.56
N VAL A 101 24.35 -18.20 -12.57
CA VAL A 101 25.01 -18.68 -13.77
C VAL A 101 26.47 -18.93 -13.42
N GLY A 102 26.97 -20.16 -13.58
CA GLY A 102 28.42 -20.46 -13.50
C GLY A 102 28.91 -21.36 -12.35
N VAL A 103 28.05 -22.06 -11.58
CA VAL A 103 28.54 -23.09 -10.65
C VAL A 103 28.73 -24.41 -11.41
N THR A 104 29.96 -24.70 -11.81
CA THR A 104 30.41 -26.06 -12.18
C THR A 104 30.74 -26.84 -10.89
N PRO A 105 30.34 -28.12 -10.77
CA PRO A 105 30.72 -28.98 -9.65
C PRO A 105 32.23 -29.24 -9.61
#